data_AF-A0A673NGQ1-F1
#
_entry.id   AF-A0A673NGQ1-F1
#
_cell.length_a   1.000
_cell.length_b   1.000
_cell.length_c   1.000
_cell.angle_alpha   90.00
_cell.angle_beta   90.00
_cell.angle_gamma   90.00
#
_symmetry.space_group_name_H-M   'P 1'
#
loop_
_entity.id
_entity.type
_entity.pdbx_description
1 polymer ?
#
loop_
_entity_poly.entity_id
_entity_poly.type
_entity_poly.pdbx_seq_one_letter_code
_entity_poly.pdbx_strand_id
1 'polypeptide(L)'
;TESVTTLQPQASLNSLQSSSPGPKRSGNTLKKWLTSPVRRLSHGSNIKKIPSKQKQKRDRRKSIDLGPPELQDDTLEEVLGGEEEPEDESHTPLPPPMEIIKDPSAQEEKSFCACAEVFNKNNCLFYCRFVVNELIQTEKDYVKDLGIVVEVRIRIEEKGVPDDMKGKDKIVFGNIHQIYDWHKDFFVGELEKCLEDHEKLPGLFSKHERRLHMYVVYCQNKPKSEFIVAEYDSYFEGIQQDVNSRLSISDFLIKPIQRITKYQLLLKDFLKYSAKAGLDCQDIEKAVDLMSQVPKLCNDMMNLGRLQGFEGKLTSQGKLLQQETFFVTEQDSGVLSRSKERRVFLFEQIIIFSELLRKGSSTPGYQFKKSIKVSFLGLEEHVENDPCKFVLSCRGSAERFTLQAANTDIKQVWVQHITELLDLQSNFLSALQSPIEYQKERSGSQSLTRNSSSGGRVGQANSRPSSTVSLGAEKPSLSGRSSTPIKLTTSSSGPCHDRYHRQFDGVGCNGTSSSLMVTQDYNALKENEICVTQGETVQILATNQQNMYLVYRPANSQSPAAEGWVPGHILGPLAKPLIDTTADSNIK
;
A
#
# COMPACT_ATOMS: atom_id res chain seq x y z
N THR A 1 38.14 -50.51 -28.99
CA THR A 1 38.16 -50.48 -30.47
C THR A 1 37.38 -51.67 -30.97
N GLU A 2 36.17 -51.47 -31.45
CA GLU A 2 35.57 -52.32 -32.50
C GLU A 2 34.27 -51.67 -32.96
N SER A 3 34.03 -51.71 -34.25
CA SER A 3 32.91 -51.06 -34.91
C SER A 3 32.53 -51.91 -36.11
N VAL A 4 31.22 -52.17 -36.26
CA VAL A 4 30.50 -52.08 -37.55
C VAL A 4 30.88 -53.12 -38.65
N THR A 5 29.98 -53.86 -39.30
CA THR A 5 28.54 -54.18 -39.17
C THR A 5 28.17 -55.31 -40.17
N THR A 6 26.96 -55.89 -40.01
CA THR A 6 26.01 -56.33 -41.09
C THR A 6 26.33 -57.47 -42.07
N LEU A 7 25.33 -58.35 -42.25
CA LEU A 7 24.62 -58.73 -43.51
C LEU A 7 23.40 -59.62 -43.11
N GLN A 8 22.13 -59.20 -43.29
CA GLN A 8 21.18 -59.47 -44.41
C GLN A 8 20.47 -60.86 -44.39
N PRO A 9 19.33 -61.11 -45.11
CA PRO A 9 18.23 -60.21 -45.58
C PRO A 9 16.77 -60.79 -45.55
N GLN A 10 15.79 -59.97 -45.99
CA GLN A 10 14.46 -60.31 -46.62
C GLN A 10 13.28 -60.87 -45.76
N ALA A 11 11.98 -60.62 -46.06
CA ALA A 11 11.34 -59.81 -47.12
C ALA A 11 9.92 -59.22 -46.78
N SER A 12 9.66 -58.01 -47.30
CA SER A 12 8.39 -57.42 -47.84
C SER A 12 6.97 -57.76 -47.33
N LEU A 13 6.15 -56.71 -47.11
CA LEU A 13 4.86 -56.47 -47.80
C LEU A 13 4.39 -54.98 -47.71
N ASN A 14 4.07 -54.39 -48.88
CA ASN A 14 3.20 -53.25 -49.27
C ASN A 14 2.58 -52.24 -48.26
N SER A 15 2.19 -51.00 -48.60
CA SER A 15 2.57 -49.99 -49.63
C SER A 15 1.69 -48.72 -49.50
N LEU A 16 2.15 -47.57 -50.04
CA LEU A 16 1.39 -46.34 -50.41
C LEU A 16 1.12 -45.26 -49.33
N GLN A 17 0.91 -44.04 -49.86
CA GLN A 17 1.19 -42.74 -49.22
C GLN A 17 -0.10 -41.91 -48.98
N SER A 18 -0.05 -40.97 -48.02
CA SER A 18 -0.53 -39.59 -48.22
C SER A 18 0.03 -38.64 -47.14
N SER A 19 -0.04 -37.33 -47.38
CA SER A 19 0.77 -36.30 -46.72
C SER A 19 0.00 -35.36 -45.79
N SER A 20 0.77 -34.64 -44.94
CA SER A 20 0.41 -33.41 -44.19
C SER A 20 -0.38 -33.56 -42.87
N PRO A 21 -0.31 -32.56 -41.96
CA PRO A 21 0.80 -31.62 -41.69
C PRO A 21 1.21 -31.61 -40.19
N GLY A 22 2.38 -31.02 -39.89
CA GLY A 22 2.86 -30.87 -38.51
C GLY A 22 1.97 -29.95 -37.63
N PRO A 23 1.93 -30.14 -36.29
CA PRO A 23 1.12 -29.30 -35.42
C PRO A 23 1.70 -27.89 -35.31
N LYS A 24 1.01 -26.90 -35.88
CA LYS A 24 1.26 -25.48 -35.57
C LYS A 24 1.02 -25.28 -34.07
N ARG A 25 2.07 -24.99 -33.29
CA ARG A 25 1.98 -24.80 -31.84
C ARG A 25 1.22 -23.51 -31.55
N SER A 26 -0.03 -23.64 -31.11
CA SER A 26 -0.91 -22.51 -30.81
C SER A 26 -0.42 -21.74 -29.59
N GLY A 27 0.07 -20.52 -29.81
CA GLY A 27 0.35 -19.56 -28.74
C GLY A 27 -0.96 -19.03 -28.14
N ASN A 28 -1.39 -19.60 -27.01
CA ASN A 28 -2.46 -19.06 -26.17
C ASN A 28 -2.54 -19.79 -24.80
N THR A 29 -1.43 -19.81 -24.06
CA THR A 29 -1.28 -20.56 -22.79
C THR A 29 -2.15 -19.99 -21.64
N LEU A 30 -2.64 -18.77 -21.80
CA LEU A 30 -3.04 -17.91 -20.69
C LEU A 30 -4.51 -18.07 -20.24
N LYS A 31 -5.29 -18.93 -20.91
CA LYS A 31 -6.65 -19.31 -20.49
C LYS A 31 -6.70 -20.51 -19.52
N LYS A 32 -5.56 -20.94 -18.96
CA LYS A 32 -5.46 -22.16 -18.13
C LYS A 32 -5.08 -21.95 -16.65
N TRP A 33 -5.01 -20.72 -16.17
CA TRP A 33 -4.57 -20.41 -14.80
C TRP A 33 -5.56 -20.74 -13.66
N LEU A 34 -6.55 -21.60 -13.90
CA LEU A 34 -7.53 -22.03 -12.89
C LEU A 34 -7.78 -23.54 -12.94
N THR A 35 -7.33 -24.25 -11.90
CA THR A 35 -7.89 -25.53 -11.50
C THR A 35 -9.10 -25.29 -10.58
N SER A 36 -10.21 -25.97 -10.87
CA SER A 36 -11.53 -25.76 -10.24
C SER A 36 -12.01 -27.05 -9.55
N PRO A 37 -13.01 -27.00 -8.65
CA PRO A 37 -13.27 -25.95 -7.62
C PRO A 37 -13.98 -26.51 -6.34
N VAL A 38 -14.36 -25.64 -5.38
CA VAL A 38 -15.44 -25.92 -4.37
C VAL A 38 -16.31 -24.66 -4.14
N ARG A 39 -17.59 -24.85 -3.78
CA ARG A 39 -18.70 -23.86 -3.85
C ARG A 39 -18.89 -22.93 -2.64
N ARG A 40 -19.52 -21.78 -2.90
CA ARG A 40 -20.08 -20.84 -1.91
C ARG A 40 -21.63 -20.96 -1.87
N LEU A 41 -22.21 -20.80 -0.69
CA LEU A 41 -23.67 -20.73 -0.46
C LEU A 41 -24.22 -19.32 -0.77
N SER A 42 -25.47 -19.24 -1.26
CA SER A 42 -26.28 -18.02 -1.24
C SER A 42 -27.76 -18.37 -1.06
N HIS A 43 -28.44 -17.69 -0.13
CA HIS A 43 -29.88 -17.85 0.11
C HIS A 43 -30.70 -17.47 -1.14
N GLY A 44 -31.80 -18.18 -1.36
CA GLY A 44 -32.77 -17.84 -2.39
C GLY A 44 -34.04 -17.20 -1.83
N SER A 45 -34.71 -16.41 -2.66
CA SER A 45 -36.11 -16.01 -2.48
C SER A 45 -36.94 -16.56 -3.64
N ASN A 46 -37.90 -17.44 -3.33
CA ASN A 46 -38.81 -18.03 -4.31
C ASN A 46 -39.82 -17.00 -4.84
N ILE A 47 -40.24 -17.15 -6.10
CA ILE A 47 -41.65 -17.05 -6.52
C ILE A 47 -41.87 -17.93 -7.76
N LYS A 48 -42.97 -18.69 -7.76
CA LYS A 48 -43.30 -19.71 -8.77
C LYS A 48 -44.04 -19.09 -9.97
N LYS A 49 -43.89 -19.67 -11.18
CA LYS A 49 -45.02 -19.96 -12.10
C LYS A 49 -44.65 -21.01 -13.17
N ILE A 50 -45.71 -21.62 -13.71
CA ILE A 50 -45.75 -22.91 -14.45
C ILE A 50 -45.89 -22.65 -15.97
N PRO A 51 -45.50 -23.59 -16.87
CA PRO A 51 -45.16 -23.27 -18.26
C PRO A 51 -46.19 -23.71 -19.31
N SER A 52 -46.01 -23.26 -20.56
CA SER A 52 -46.49 -23.97 -21.77
C SER A 52 -45.60 -23.72 -23.00
N LYS A 53 -45.59 -24.68 -23.94
CA LYS A 53 -44.87 -24.65 -25.23
C LYS A 53 -45.89 -24.52 -26.38
N GLN A 54 -45.35 -24.36 -27.61
CA GLN A 54 -45.96 -24.60 -28.95
C GLN A 54 -46.44 -23.33 -29.71
N LYS A 55 -46.39 -23.24 -31.06
CA LYS A 55 -45.57 -23.86 -32.15
C LYS A 55 -45.95 -23.19 -33.51
N GLN A 56 -45.05 -23.14 -34.50
CA GLN A 56 -45.29 -22.85 -35.96
C GLN A 56 -45.81 -21.43 -36.34
N LYS A 57 -45.37 -20.70 -37.39
CA LYS A 57 -44.90 -20.93 -38.80
C LYS A 57 -46.01 -20.70 -39.85
N ARG A 58 -45.96 -19.58 -40.62
CA ARG A 58 -46.09 -19.56 -42.10
C ARG A 58 -45.73 -18.20 -42.77
N ASP A 59 -45.60 -18.25 -44.10
CA ASP A 59 -44.90 -17.34 -45.03
C ASP A 59 -45.75 -16.30 -45.81
N ARG A 60 -45.05 -15.23 -46.27
CA ARG A 60 -45.12 -14.49 -47.57
C ARG A 60 -46.37 -13.68 -47.99
N ARG A 61 -46.09 -12.45 -48.49
CA ARG A 61 -46.18 -12.04 -49.93
C ARG A 61 -45.45 -10.70 -50.23
N LYS A 62 -45.19 -10.38 -51.51
CA LYS A 62 -44.35 -9.27 -52.05
C LYS A 62 -45.21 -8.05 -52.50
N SER A 63 -44.62 -6.86 -52.77
CA SER A 63 -44.28 -6.35 -54.14
C SER A 63 -43.92 -4.84 -54.26
N ILE A 64 -43.00 -4.48 -55.20
CA ILE A 64 -42.98 -3.27 -56.11
C ILE A 64 -42.79 -1.85 -55.47
N ASP A 65 -42.11 -0.83 -56.06
CA ASP A 65 -41.17 -0.68 -57.21
C ASP A 65 -40.60 0.79 -57.29
N LEU A 66 -39.58 1.05 -58.15
CA LEU A 66 -39.03 2.33 -58.70
C LEU A 66 -38.21 3.33 -57.83
N GLY A 67 -37.12 3.87 -58.43
CA GLY A 67 -36.38 5.12 -58.08
C GLY A 67 -36.51 6.16 -59.24
N PRO A 68 -35.52 7.02 -59.60
CA PRO A 68 -34.19 7.32 -59.03
C PRO A 68 -33.93 8.86 -58.85
N PRO A 69 -32.83 9.52 -59.35
CA PRO A 69 -31.57 9.84 -58.62
C PRO A 69 -31.18 11.35 -58.60
N GLU A 70 -30.02 11.69 -58.00
CA GLU A 70 -29.03 12.78 -58.30
C GLU A 70 -28.14 13.01 -57.04
N LEU A 71 -26.85 13.37 -57.05
CA LEU A 71 -25.89 13.85 -58.06
C LEU A 71 -24.47 13.26 -57.80
N GLN A 72 -23.56 13.35 -58.79
CA GLN A 72 -22.13 13.04 -58.68
C GLN A 72 -21.31 14.28 -58.29
N ASP A 73 -20.12 14.06 -57.73
CA ASP A 73 -18.93 14.84 -58.14
C ASP A 73 -17.66 13.98 -57.99
N ASP A 74 -16.71 14.16 -58.91
CA ASP A 74 -15.46 13.38 -59.03
C ASP A 74 -14.26 14.29 -58.72
N THR A 75 -13.27 13.81 -57.95
CA THR A 75 -11.88 14.29 -58.12
C THR A 75 -10.88 13.20 -57.71
N LEU A 76 -9.88 12.98 -58.56
CA LEU A 76 -8.73 12.11 -58.36
C LEU A 76 -7.45 12.93 -58.56
N GLU A 77 -6.30 12.32 -58.26
CA GLU A 77 -4.93 12.91 -58.27
C GLU A 77 -4.61 13.81 -57.05
N GLU A 78 -3.38 13.86 -56.53
CA GLU A 78 -2.09 13.39 -57.07
C GLU A 78 -1.15 12.83 -55.96
N VAL A 79 -0.10 12.10 -56.35
CA VAL A 79 0.84 11.42 -55.44
C VAL A 79 2.11 12.26 -55.21
N LEU A 80 2.50 12.46 -53.94
CA LEU A 80 3.87 12.80 -53.56
C LEU A 80 4.30 11.96 -52.36
N GLY A 81 5.46 11.33 -52.47
CA GLY A 81 5.97 10.37 -51.48
C GLY A 81 6.79 10.99 -50.36
N GLY A 82 6.83 10.30 -49.24
CA GLY A 82 7.78 10.45 -48.14
C GLY A 82 8.08 9.06 -47.57
N GLU A 83 9.34 8.81 -47.25
CA GLU A 83 9.82 7.49 -46.81
C GLU A 83 9.39 7.23 -45.36
N GLU A 84 8.69 6.12 -45.10
CA GLU A 84 8.43 5.62 -43.74
C GLU A 84 9.08 4.25 -43.55
N GLU A 85 9.97 4.17 -42.56
CA GLU A 85 10.55 2.92 -42.07
C GLU A 85 9.47 2.03 -41.45
N PRO A 86 9.45 0.71 -41.72
CA PRO A 86 8.56 -0.20 -41.02
C PRO A 86 9.13 -0.57 -39.65
N GLU A 87 8.84 0.23 -38.62
CA GLU A 87 8.94 -0.21 -37.22
C GLU A 87 7.84 -1.27 -36.93
N ASP A 88 8.05 -2.51 -37.39
CA ASP A 88 7.20 -3.66 -37.05
C ASP A 88 7.51 -4.17 -35.63
N GLU A 89 7.28 -3.31 -34.62
CA GLU A 89 7.12 -3.76 -33.23
C GLU A 89 5.83 -4.58 -33.12
N SER A 90 5.95 -5.87 -33.45
CA SER A 90 4.86 -6.85 -33.35
C SER A 90 4.31 -6.96 -31.91
N HIS A 91 3.34 -6.10 -31.59
CA HIS A 91 2.68 -6.07 -30.29
C HIS A 91 1.96 -7.40 -29.99
N THR A 92 2.64 -8.30 -29.27
CA THR A 92 2.07 -9.58 -28.87
C THR A 92 0.83 -9.39 -27.99
N PRO A 93 -0.33 -9.98 -28.34
CA PRO A 93 -1.55 -9.84 -27.53
C PRO A 93 -1.43 -10.60 -26.20
N LEU A 94 -1.25 -9.83 -25.12
CA LEU A 94 -1.35 -10.29 -23.74
C LEU A 94 -2.80 -10.73 -23.39
N PRO A 95 -3.00 -11.52 -22.31
CA PRO A 95 -4.17 -12.38 -22.16
C PRO A 95 -5.45 -11.69 -21.69
N PRO A 96 -6.60 -12.40 -21.75
CA PRO A 96 -7.81 -11.97 -21.07
C PRO A 96 -7.60 -11.85 -19.54
N PRO A 97 -8.35 -10.96 -18.86
CA PRO A 97 -8.42 -10.89 -17.41
C PRO A 97 -8.83 -12.21 -16.76
N MET A 98 -8.48 -12.38 -15.48
CA MET A 98 -8.72 -13.61 -14.73
C MET A 98 -10.20 -13.74 -14.31
N GLU A 99 -11.02 -14.36 -15.16
CA GLU A 99 -12.44 -14.63 -14.89
C GLU A 99 -12.66 -15.78 -13.90
N ILE A 100 -13.61 -15.63 -12.97
CA ILE A 100 -13.98 -16.63 -11.97
C ILE A 100 -15.10 -17.52 -12.53
N ILE A 101 -14.76 -18.73 -13.00
CA ILE A 101 -15.71 -19.67 -13.61
C ILE A 101 -16.33 -20.64 -12.58
N LYS A 102 -17.63 -20.94 -12.78
CA LYS A 102 -18.45 -21.82 -11.92
C LYS A 102 -18.19 -23.32 -12.14
N ASP A 103 -18.57 -24.11 -11.14
CA ASP A 103 -18.32 -25.56 -11.02
C ASP A 103 -19.34 -26.47 -11.75
N PRO A 104 -18.90 -27.48 -12.54
CA PRO A 104 -19.76 -28.48 -13.19
C PRO A 104 -19.99 -29.80 -12.41
N SER A 105 -19.57 -29.97 -11.16
CA SER A 105 -19.65 -31.29 -10.46
C SER A 105 -20.93 -31.49 -9.61
N ALA A 106 -22.05 -31.92 -10.21
CA ALA A 106 -23.36 -31.97 -9.53
C ALA A 106 -24.04 -33.36 -9.48
N GLN A 107 -23.28 -34.47 -9.45
CA GLN A 107 -23.86 -35.83 -9.52
C GLN A 107 -23.46 -36.82 -8.41
N GLU A 108 -22.54 -36.50 -7.49
CA GLU A 108 -22.09 -37.45 -6.44
C GLU A 108 -22.43 -37.06 -4.99
N GLU A 109 -23.06 -35.90 -4.72
CA GLU A 109 -23.37 -35.42 -3.36
C GLU A 109 -24.54 -36.15 -2.63
N LYS A 110 -24.93 -37.36 -3.03
CA LYS A 110 -26.21 -37.97 -2.63
C LYS A 110 -26.21 -38.94 -1.43
N SER A 111 -25.12 -39.09 -0.68
CA SER A 111 -25.07 -40.02 0.48
C SER A 111 -24.72 -39.41 1.84
N PHE A 112 -24.44 -38.10 1.97
CA PHE A 112 -23.94 -37.51 3.24
C PHE A 112 -24.83 -36.46 3.91
N CYS A 113 -26.06 -36.25 3.44
CA CYS A 113 -27.02 -35.31 4.04
C CYS A 113 -28.28 -36.03 4.56
N ALA A 114 -28.11 -36.82 5.63
CA ALA A 114 -29.21 -37.49 6.32
C ALA A 114 -29.05 -37.52 7.86
N CYS A 115 -28.38 -36.53 8.45
CA CYS A 115 -28.33 -36.28 9.89
C CYS A 115 -28.29 -34.77 10.15
N ALA A 116 -29.46 -34.14 10.25
CA ALA A 116 -29.58 -32.73 10.68
C ALA A 116 -29.61 -32.65 12.21
N GLU A 117 -28.59 -33.20 12.87
CA GLU A 117 -28.49 -33.31 14.32
C GLU A 117 -27.31 -32.49 14.84
N VAL A 118 -27.63 -31.59 15.79
CA VAL A 118 -26.74 -30.83 16.68
C VAL A 118 -25.25 -30.80 16.28
N PHE A 119 -24.85 -29.78 15.50
CA PHE A 119 -23.43 -29.42 15.40
C PHE A 119 -22.95 -28.95 16.78
N ASN A 120 -22.36 -29.86 17.55
CA ASN A 120 -21.73 -29.54 18.83
C ASN A 120 -20.62 -28.50 18.59
N LYS A 121 -20.56 -27.46 19.42
CA LYS A 121 -19.53 -26.39 19.37
C LYS A 121 -18.11 -26.96 19.24
N ASN A 122 -17.84 -28.08 19.92
CA ASN A 122 -16.53 -28.77 19.87
C ASN A 122 -16.19 -29.30 18.47
N ASN A 123 -17.17 -29.76 17.69
CA ASN A 123 -16.96 -30.20 16.31
C ASN A 123 -16.64 -29.02 15.40
N CYS A 124 -17.32 -27.87 15.57
CA CYS A 124 -17.01 -26.66 14.80
C CYS A 124 -15.60 -26.13 15.12
N LEU A 125 -15.19 -26.14 16.39
CA LEU A 125 -13.83 -25.77 16.80
C LEU A 125 -12.76 -26.74 16.24
N PHE A 126 -13.07 -28.04 16.15
CA PHE A 126 -12.20 -29.00 15.46
C PHE A 126 -12.01 -28.65 13.98
N TYR A 127 -13.07 -28.27 13.26
CA TYR A 127 -12.96 -27.81 11.88
C TYR A 127 -12.19 -26.48 11.75
N CYS A 128 -12.34 -25.53 12.69
CA CYS A 128 -11.50 -24.32 12.73
C CYS A 128 -10.01 -24.68 12.85
N ARG A 129 -9.66 -25.61 13.76
CA ARG A 129 -8.28 -26.12 13.93
C ARG A 129 -7.78 -26.84 12.67
N PHE A 130 -8.64 -27.57 11.98
CA PHE A 130 -8.29 -28.23 10.70
C PHE A 130 -7.92 -27.19 9.63
N VAL A 131 -8.72 -26.14 9.45
CA VAL A 131 -8.43 -25.05 8.47
C VAL A 131 -7.14 -24.31 8.83
N VAL A 132 -6.88 -24.04 10.11
CA VAL A 132 -5.60 -23.45 10.56
C VAL A 132 -4.42 -24.38 10.25
N ASN A 133 -4.56 -25.69 10.50
CA ASN A 133 -3.51 -26.65 10.17
C ASN A 133 -3.28 -26.76 8.65
N GLU A 134 -4.33 -26.80 7.83
CA GLU A 134 -4.21 -26.76 6.35
C GLU A 134 -3.49 -25.49 5.88
N LEU A 135 -3.84 -24.33 6.44
CA LEU A 135 -3.18 -23.05 6.17
C LEU A 135 -1.68 -23.14 6.48
N ILE A 136 -1.29 -23.67 7.64
CA ILE A 136 0.11 -23.85 8.06
C ILE A 136 0.87 -24.83 7.15
N GLN A 137 0.31 -26.02 6.86
CA GLN A 137 1.02 -27.01 6.04
C GLN A 137 1.23 -26.48 4.62
N THR A 138 0.18 -25.92 4.01
CA THR A 138 0.29 -25.32 2.67
C THR A 138 1.12 -24.04 2.65
N GLU A 139 1.38 -23.41 3.80
CA GLU A 139 2.36 -22.31 3.93
C GLU A 139 3.79 -22.85 3.93
N LYS A 140 4.05 -23.95 4.64
CA LYS A 140 5.36 -24.61 4.65
C LYS A 140 5.74 -25.14 3.26
N ASP A 141 4.80 -25.74 2.55
CA ASP A 141 4.99 -26.16 1.16
C ASP A 141 5.29 -24.95 0.26
N TYR A 142 4.56 -23.84 0.41
CA TYR A 142 4.80 -22.61 -0.33
C TYR A 142 6.19 -22.01 -0.04
N VAL A 143 6.62 -21.94 1.21
CA VAL A 143 7.96 -21.46 1.58
C VAL A 143 9.05 -22.38 1.02
N LYS A 144 8.86 -23.71 1.08
CA LYS A 144 9.78 -24.69 0.49
C LYS A 144 9.90 -24.49 -1.02
N ASP A 145 8.77 -24.34 -1.71
CA ASP A 145 8.73 -24.08 -3.15
C ASP A 145 9.40 -22.77 -3.53
N LEU A 146 9.24 -21.70 -2.75
CA LEU A 146 9.95 -20.44 -2.95
C LEU A 146 11.46 -20.58 -2.71
N GLY A 147 11.87 -21.45 -1.78
CA GLY A 147 13.27 -21.80 -1.56
C GLY A 147 13.95 -22.34 -2.82
N ILE A 148 13.25 -23.15 -3.62
CA ILE A 148 13.76 -23.67 -4.90
C ILE A 148 14.01 -22.53 -5.90
N VAL A 149 13.22 -21.45 -5.88
CA VAL A 149 13.48 -20.26 -6.72
C VAL A 149 14.75 -19.53 -6.29
N VAL A 150 15.03 -19.48 -4.98
CA VAL A 150 16.26 -18.90 -4.45
C VAL A 150 17.47 -19.76 -4.82
N GLU A 151 17.36 -21.09 -4.75
CA GLU A 151 18.39 -22.02 -5.22
C GLU A 151 18.67 -21.86 -6.72
N VAL A 152 17.62 -21.77 -7.56
CA VAL A 152 17.75 -21.48 -9.00
C VAL A 152 18.49 -20.15 -9.23
N ARG A 153 18.16 -19.10 -8.47
CA ARG A 153 18.87 -17.81 -8.56
C ARG A 153 20.35 -17.94 -8.18
N ILE A 154 20.69 -18.68 -7.13
CA ILE A 154 22.09 -18.92 -6.75
C ILE A 154 22.84 -19.64 -7.88
N ARG A 155 22.25 -20.66 -8.50
CA ARG A 155 22.88 -21.36 -9.65
C ARG A 155 23.06 -20.46 -10.89
N ILE A 156 22.16 -19.50 -11.09
CA ILE A 156 22.31 -18.47 -12.13
C ILE A 156 23.45 -17.49 -11.80
N GLU A 157 23.62 -17.13 -10.53
CA GLU A 157 24.74 -16.28 -10.08
C GLU A 157 26.09 -17.02 -10.17
N GLU A 158 26.12 -18.34 -9.95
CA GLU A 158 27.31 -19.19 -10.10
C GLU A 158 27.69 -19.46 -11.57
N LYS A 159 26.72 -19.79 -12.43
CA LYS A 159 26.96 -20.10 -13.85
C LYS A 159 27.06 -18.86 -14.74
N GLY A 160 26.53 -17.73 -14.28
CA GLY A 160 26.33 -16.53 -15.09
C GLY A 160 25.08 -16.61 -15.97
N VAL A 161 24.62 -15.44 -16.41
CA VAL A 161 23.52 -15.26 -17.38
C VAL A 161 24.07 -15.06 -18.79
N PRO A 162 23.31 -15.43 -19.84
CA PRO A 162 23.61 -15.05 -21.22
C PRO A 162 23.86 -13.54 -21.37
N ASP A 163 24.75 -13.15 -22.28
CA ASP A 163 25.18 -11.75 -22.44
C ASP A 163 24.02 -10.79 -22.76
N ASP A 164 23.08 -11.24 -23.58
CA ASP A 164 21.86 -10.53 -23.98
C ASP A 164 20.75 -10.54 -22.90
N MET A 165 20.90 -11.38 -21.87
CA MET A 165 20.04 -11.46 -20.70
C MET A 165 20.53 -10.59 -19.52
N LYS A 166 21.76 -10.04 -19.58
CA LYS A 166 22.35 -9.25 -18.48
C LYS A 166 21.44 -8.07 -18.08
N GLY A 167 21.03 -8.03 -16.81
CA GLY A 167 20.11 -7.03 -16.27
C GLY A 167 18.63 -7.41 -16.39
N LYS A 168 18.24 -8.29 -17.32
CA LYS A 168 16.89 -8.88 -17.41
C LYS A 168 16.62 -9.88 -16.27
N ASP A 169 17.67 -10.47 -15.69
CA ASP A 169 17.63 -11.41 -14.55
C ASP A 169 16.83 -10.87 -13.35
N LYS A 170 17.01 -9.58 -13.02
CA LYS A 170 16.27 -8.90 -11.94
C LYS A 170 14.78 -8.81 -12.22
N ILE A 171 14.40 -8.76 -13.50
CA ILE A 171 13.00 -8.71 -13.94
C ILE A 171 12.37 -10.11 -13.87
N VAL A 172 13.13 -11.18 -14.12
CA VAL A 172 12.63 -12.57 -13.99
C VAL A 172 12.15 -12.86 -12.57
N PHE A 173 12.96 -12.55 -11.56
CA PHE A 173 12.64 -12.84 -10.15
C PHE A 173 11.86 -11.73 -9.44
N GLY A 174 11.96 -10.48 -9.92
CA GLY A 174 11.33 -9.32 -9.28
C GLY A 174 11.70 -9.23 -7.79
N ASN A 175 10.69 -9.05 -6.94
CA ASN A 175 10.84 -8.99 -5.48
C ASN A 175 10.55 -10.33 -4.76
N ILE A 176 10.63 -11.48 -5.43
CA ILE A 176 10.25 -12.78 -4.82
C ILE A 176 11.08 -13.15 -3.58
N HIS A 177 12.32 -12.66 -3.49
CA HIS A 177 13.16 -12.80 -2.29
C HIS A 177 12.49 -12.17 -1.05
N GLN A 178 11.94 -10.96 -1.18
CA GLN A 178 11.26 -10.27 -0.06
C GLN A 178 10.00 -11.01 0.40
N ILE A 179 9.35 -11.71 -0.54
CA ILE A 179 8.22 -12.59 -0.24
C ILE A 179 8.74 -13.82 0.53
N TYR A 180 9.72 -14.53 -0.03
CA TYR A 180 10.32 -15.71 0.60
C TYR A 180 10.80 -15.43 2.03
N ASP A 181 11.63 -14.40 2.22
CA ASP A 181 12.22 -14.05 3.52
C ASP A 181 11.13 -13.75 4.56
N TRP A 182 10.12 -12.92 4.22
CA TRP A 182 9.03 -12.62 5.14
C TRP A 182 8.16 -13.83 5.47
N HIS A 183 7.88 -14.68 4.47
CA HIS A 183 7.06 -15.87 4.68
C HIS A 183 7.78 -16.92 5.54
N LYS A 184 9.07 -17.14 5.28
CA LYS A 184 9.95 -18.08 5.98
C LYS A 184 10.27 -17.64 7.41
N ASP A 185 10.85 -16.45 7.56
CA ASP A 185 11.48 -16.03 8.83
C ASP A 185 10.47 -15.46 9.83
N PHE A 186 9.24 -15.17 9.38
CA PHE A 186 8.19 -14.58 10.20
C PHE A 186 6.83 -15.24 10.04
N PHE A 187 6.25 -15.27 8.84
CA PHE A 187 4.81 -15.56 8.70
C PHE A 187 4.43 -17.00 9.04
N VAL A 188 5.24 -17.99 8.66
CA VAL A 188 5.05 -19.40 9.09
C VAL A 188 5.04 -19.51 10.61
N GLY A 189 6.02 -18.91 11.30
CA GLY A 189 6.15 -18.99 12.75
C GLY A 189 5.03 -18.29 13.52
N GLU A 190 4.45 -17.22 12.96
CA GLU A 190 3.25 -16.60 13.53
C GLU A 190 1.98 -17.45 13.27
N LEU A 191 1.86 -18.07 12.10
CA LEU A 191 0.75 -18.98 11.80
C LEU A 191 0.76 -20.23 12.68
N GLU A 192 1.94 -20.77 13.00
CA GLU A 192 2.06 -21.89 13.95
C GLU A 192 1.52 -21.55 15.34
N LYS A 193 1.71 -20.31 15.82
CA LYS A 193 1.13 -19.84 17.10
C LYS A 193 -0.40 -19.75 17.05
N CYS A 194 -0.99 -19.55 15.87
CA CYS A 194 -2.45 -19.61 15.69
C CYS A 194 -3.03 -21.04 15.84
N LEU A 195 -2.20 -22.08 15.86
CA LEU A 195 -2.64 -23.45 16.14
C LEU A 195 -2.95 -23.66 17.64
N GLU A 196 -2.31 -22.92 18.53
CA GLU A 196 -2.63 -22.90 19.96
C GLU A 196 -3.82 -21.97 20.24
N ASP A 197 -3.82 -20.79 19.62
CA ASP A 197 -4.86 -19.77 19.77
C ASP A 197 -5.35 -19.27 18.40
N HIS A 198 -6.46 -19.85 17.95
CA HIS A 198 -7.10 -19.57 16.68
C HIS A 198 -7.76 -18.18 16.60
N GLU A 199 -8.04 -17.53 17.74
CA GLU A 199 -8.61 -16.17 17.77
C GLU A 199 -7.57 -15.11 17.36
N LYS A 200 -6.27 -15.44 17.40
CA LYS A 200 -5.19 -14.57 16.87
C LYS A 200 -5.15 -14.47 15.34
N LEU A 201 -5.72 -15.45 14.62
CA LEU A 201 -5.59 -15.55 13.16
C LEU A 201 -6.06 -14.28 12.40
N PRO A 202 -7.22 -13.66 12.72
CA PRO A 202 -7.67 -12.46 12.01
C PRO A 202 -6.79 -11.24 12.30
N GLY A 203 -6.33 -11.10 13.55
CA GLY A 203 -5.40 -10.06 13.97
C GLY A 203 -4.06 -10.16 13.25
N LEU A 204 -3.58 -11.37 12.95
CA LEU A 204 -2.34 -11.60 12.21
C LEU A 204 -2.40 -11.04 10.78
N PHE A 205 -3.50 -11.26 10.04
CA PHE A 205 -3.67 -10.69 8.71
C PHE A 205 -3.85 -9.17 8.75
N SER A 206 -4.73 -8.67 9.63
CA SER A 206 -5.02 -7.24 9.78
C SER A 206 -3.77 -6.41 10.13
N LYS A 207 -2.92 -6.91 11.05
CA LYS A 207 -1.67 -6.25 11.46
C LYS A 207 -0.65 -6.13 10.32
N HIS A 208 -0.72 -6.98 9.30
CA HIS A 208 0.29 -7.09 8.25
C HIS A 208 -0.20 -6.72 6.84
N GLU A 209 -1.34 -6.00 6.72
CA GLU A 209 -1.86 -5.50 5.43
C GLU A 209 -0.76 -4.83 4.58
N ARG A 210 0.01 -3.92 5.19
CA ARG A 210 1.10 -3.19 4.52
C ARG A 210 2.23 -4.12 4.01
N ARG A 211 2.48 -5.25 4.66
CA ARG A 211 3.47 -6.23 4.18
C ARG A 211 2.98 -6.94 2.92
N LEU A 212 1.69 -7.27 2.85
CA LEU A 212 1.08 -7.93 1.68
C LEU A 212 1.16 -7.09 0.39
N HIS A 213 1.43 -5.78 0.48
CA HIS A 213 1.68 -4.93 -0.69
C HIS A 213 2.86 -5.42 -1.56
N MET A 214 3.79 -6.21 -1.02
CA MET A 214 4.84 -6.86 -1.83
C MET A 214 4.29 -7.78 -2.94
N TYR A 215 3.09 -8.35 -2.77
CA TYR A 215 2.41 -9.11 -3.82
C TYR A 215 1.92 -8.22 -4.96
N VAL A 216 1.58 -6.97 -4.70
CA VAL A 216 1.18 -5.98 -5.74
C VAL A 216 2.39 -5.68 -6.64
N VAL A 217 3.57 -5.48 -6.02
CA VAL A 217 4.84 -5.31 -6.75
C VAL A 217 5.16 -6.53 -7.62
N TYR A 218 4.98 -7.73 -7.07
CA TYR A 218 5.26 -8.97 -7.78
C TYR A 218 4.31 -9.20 -8.96
N CYS A 219 3.00 -9.04 -8.74
CA CYS A 219 1.98 -9.19 -9.78
C CYS A 219 2.15 -8.18 -10.92
N GLN A 220 2.49 -6.92 -10.61
CA GLN A 220 2.79 -5.91 -11.63
C GLN A 220 4.00 -6.29 -12.50
N ASN A 221 4.99 -6.99 -11.93
CA ASN A 221 6.18 -7.44 -12.64
C ASN A 221 5.98 -8.73 -13.45
N LYS A 222 5.08 -9.64 -13.02
CA LYS A 222 4.92 -10.99 -13.60
C LYS A 222 4.81 -11.04 -15.14
N PRO A 223 4.06 -10.16 -15.84
CA PRO A 223 3.98 -10.22 -17.30
C PRO A 223 5.34 -10.03 -17.99
N LYS A 224 6.23 -9.21 -17.41
CA LYS A 224 7.60 -8.99 -17.92
C LYS A 224 8.50 -10.19 -17.64
N SER A 225 8.42 -10.72 -16.42
CA SER A 225 9.08 -11.97 -16.03
C SER A 225 8.72 -13.13 -16.96
N GLU A 226 7.42 -13.30 -17.26
CA GLU A 226 6.92 -14.39 -18.11
C GLU A 226 7.40 -14.31 -19.57
N PHE A 227 7.47 -13.10 -20.13
CA PHE A 227 8.05 -12.87 -21.45
C PHE A 227 9.53 -13.30 -21.50
N ILE A 228 10.34 -12.86 -20.54
CA ILE A 228 11.77 -13.18 -20.49
C ILE A 228 11.99 -14.68 -20.23
N VAL A 229 11.21 -15.31 -19.36
CA VAL A 229 11.31 -16.76 -19.11
C VAL A 229 11.00 -17.56 -20.37
N ALA A 230 10.03 -17.12 -21.19
CA ALA A 230 9.72 -17.76 -22.47
C ALA A 230 10.77 -17.49 -23.56
N GLU A 231 11.43 -16.32 -23.54
CA GLU A 231 12.54 -15.96 -24.44
C GLU A 231 13.78 -16.87 -24.20
N TYR A 232 14.07 -17.21 -22.94
CA TYR A 232 15.26 -17.97 -22.52
C TYR A 232 14.95 -19.39 -22.00
N ASP A 233 13.88 -20.03 -22.48
CA ASP A 233 13.36 -21.31 -21.97
C ASP A 233 14.46 -22.40 -21.84
N SER A 234 15.24 -22.63 -22.89
CA SER A 234 16.33 -23.63 -22.90
C SER A 234 17.48 -23.34 -21.93
N TYR A 235 17.76 -22.07 -21.59
CA TYR A 235 18.72 -21.73 -20.54
C TYR A 235 18.17 -22.13 -19.17
N PHE A 236 16.89 -21.81 -18.90
CA PHE A 236 16.25 -22.17 -17.66
C PHE A 236 16.03 -23.68 -17.49
N GLU A 237 15.78 -24.44 -18.56
CA GLU A 237 15.79 -25.91 -18.53
C GLU A 237 17.15 -26.46 -18.08
N GLY A 238 18.26 -25.88 -18.58
CA GLY A 238 19.61 -26.24 -18.14
C GLY A 238 19.82 -26.02 -16.64
N ILE A 239 19.44 -24.86 -16.11
CA ILE A 239 19.54 -24.55 -14.67
C ILE A 239 18.67 -25.49 -13.82
N GLN A 240 17.46 -25.84 -14.28
CA GLN A 240 16.55 -26.73 -13.56
C GLN A 240 17.13 -28.14 -13.37
N GLN A 241 17.90 -28.64 -14.35
CA GLN A 241 18.59 -29.92 -14.25
C GLN A 241 19.65 -29.91 -13.14
N ASP A 242 20.40 -28.81 -12.97
CA ASP A 242 21.41 -28.71 -11.90
C ASP A 242 20.80 -28.65 -10.49
N VAL A 243 19.57 -28.12 -10.38
CA VAL A 243 18.78 -28.05 -9.13
C VAL A 243 17.99 -29.36 -8.91
N ASN A 244 17.99 -30.29 -9.88
CA ASN A 244 17.26 -31.55 -9.85
C ASN A 244 15.74 -31.35 -9.58
N SER A 245 15.18 -30.27 -10.12
CA SER A 245 13.74 -29.96 -10.01
C SER A 245 12.93 -30.74 -11.04
N ARG A 246 11.74 -31.19 -10.65
CA ARG A 246 10.74 -31.80 -11.56
C ARG A 246 9.76 -30.80 -12.18
N LEU A 247 9.75 -29.56 -11.71
CA LEU A 247 8.85 -28.49 -12.15
C LEU A 247 9.66 -27.38 -12.84
N SER A 248 9.04 -26.70 -13.81
CA SER A 248 9.67 -25.60 -14.52
C SER A 248 9.83 -24.37 -13.63
N ILE A 249 10.75 -23.46 -13.98
CA ILE A 249 10.87 -22.19 -13.26
C ILE A 249 9.56 -21.37 -13.31
N SER A 250 8.79 -21.48 -14.39
CA SER A 250 7.47 -20.84 -14.52
C SER A 250 6.46 -21.38 -13.50
N ASP A 251 6.49 -22.69 -13.22
CA ASP A 251 5.63 -23.35 -12.22
C ASP A 251 5.94 -22.89 -10.79
N PHE A 252 7.15 -22.40 -10.52
CA PHE A 252 7.48 -21.77 -9.24
C PHE A 252 7.16 -20.26 -9.22
N LEU A 253 7.46 -19.53 -10.31
CA LEU A 253 7.19 -18.08 -10.41
C LEU A 253 5.69 -17.73 -10.41
N ILE A 254 4.79 -18.69 -10.67
CA ILE A 254 3.35 -18.46 -10.47
C ILE A 254 2.90 -18.58 -9.00
N LYS A 255 3.66 -19.25 -8.13
CA LYS A 255 3.21 -19.61 -6.78
C LYS A 255 2.82 -18.43 -5.90
N PRO A 256 3.49 -17.26 -5.91
CA PRO A 256 3.00 -16.10 -5.15
C PRO A 256 1.60 -15.62 -5.57
N ILE A 257 1.32 -15.65 -6.87
CA ILE A 257 0.01 -15.28 -7.42
C ILE A 257 -1.06 -16.30 -7.02
N GLN A 258 -0.71 -17.59 -7.01
CA GLN A 258 -1.58 -18.63 -6.47
C GLN A 258 -1.83 -18.40 -4.97
N ARG A 259 -0.78 -18.25 -4.15
CA ARG A 259 -0.90 -18.14 -2.68
C ARG A 259 -1.75 -16.96 -2.25
N ILE A 260 -1.53 -15.76 -2.81
CA ILE A 260 -2.29 -14.57 -2.42
C ILE A 260 -3.79 -14.70 -2.67
N THR A 261 -4.21 -15.47 -3.69
CA THR A 261 -5.63 -15.76 -3.96
C THR A 261 -6.24 -16.82 -3.03
N LYS A 262 -5.42 -17.67 -2.40
CA LYS A 262 -5.89 -18.76 -1.52
C LYS A 262 -6.20 -18.30 -0.09
N TYR A 263 -5.48 -17.31 0.45
CA TYR A 263 -5.72 -16.83 1.82
C TYR A 263 -7.17 -16.42 2.08
N GLN A 264 -7.80 -15.68 1.17
CA GLN A 264 -9.21 -15.31 1.30
C GLN A 264 -10.17 -16.51 1.28
N LEU A 265 -9.78 -17.66 0.73
CA LEU A 265 -10.61 -18.87 0.70
C LEU A 265 -10.51 -19.59 2.05
N LEU A 266 -9.29 -19.81 2.53
CA LEU A 266 -9.03 -20.42 3.84
C LEU A 266 -9.65 -19.59 4.98
N LEU A 267 -9.58 -18.26 4.93
CA LEU A 267 -10.25 -17.40 5.89
C LEU A 267 -11.78 -17.43 5.77
N LYS A 268 -12.35 -17.62 4.57
CA LYS A 268 -13.80 -17.80 4.38
C LYS A 268 -14.30 -19.13 4.93
N ASP A 269 -13.52 -20.21 4.80
CA ASP A 269 -13.85 -21.48 5.44
C ASP A 269 -13.69 -21.41 6.96
N PHE A 270 -12.66 -20.75 7.48
CA PHE A 270 -12.54 -20.49 8.92
C PHE A 270 -13.75 -19.70 9.46
N LEU A 271 -14.11 -18.57 8.84
CA LEU A 271 -15.31 -17.78 9.17
C LEU A 271 -16.59 -18.64 9.22
N LYS A 272 -16.78 -19.51 8.23
CA LYS A 272 -17.92 -20.42 8.11
C LYS A 272 -18.01 -21.44 9.25
N TYR A 273 -16.89 -21.85 9.85
CA TYR A 273 -16.89 -22.72 11.03
C TYR A 273 -16.98 -21.93 12.35
N SER A 274 -16.35 -20.76 12.44
CA SER A 274 -16.44 -19.84 13.60
C SER A 274 -17.88 -19.37 13.84
N ALA A 275 -18.60 -18.96 12.77
CA ALA A 275 -20.00 -18.57 12.85
C ALA A 275 -20.90 -19.74 13.33
N LYS A 276 -20.63 -20.97 12.88
CA LYS A 276 -21.33 -22.18 13.36
C LYS A 276 -20.99 -22.57 14.79
N ALA A 277 -19.83 -22.18 15.30
CA ALA A 277 -19.44 -22.35 16.71
C ALA A 277 -20.05 -21.28 17.65
N GLY A 278 -20.72 -20.26 17.09
CA GLY A 278 -21.24 -19.13 17.85
C GLY A 278 -20.15 -18.23 18.44
N LEU A 279 -19.03 -18.08 17.73
CA LEU A 279 -17.97 -17.13 18.08
C LEU A 279 -18.27 -15.74 17.49
N ASP A 280 -17.69 -14.68 18.06
CA ASP A 280 -17.69 -13.37 17.42
C ASP A 280 -16.90 -13.46 16.10
N CYS A 281 -17.50 -12.91 15.04
CA CYS A 281 -16.98 -13.00 13.68
C CYS A 281 -16.48 -11.65 13.14
N GLN A 282 -16.62 -10.55 13.87
CA GLN A 282 -16.27 -9.20 13.35
C GLN A 282 -14.83 -9.10 12.82
N ASP A 283 -13.86 -9.64 13.55
CA ASP A 283 -12.45 -9.50 13.14
C ASP A 283 -12.06 -10.46 12.01
N ILE A 284 -12.65 -11.66 11.96
CA ILE A 284 -12.45 -12.58 10.83
C ILE A 284 -13.16 -12.07 9.56
N GLU A 285 -14.32 -11.41 9.67
CA GLU A 285 -14.96 -10.73 8.54
C GLU A 285 -14.06 -9.64 7.96
N LYS A 286 -13.50 -8.76 8.80
CA LYS A 286 -12.52 -7.74 8.38
C LYS A 286 -11.30 -8.36 7.68
N ALA A 287 -10.74 -9.45 8.24
CA ALA A 287 -9.60 -10.15 7.65
C ALA A 287 -9.94 -10.82 6.30
N VAL A 288 -11.16 -11.37 6.18
CA VAL A 288 -11.69 -11.93 4.93
C VAL A 288 -11.85 -10.85 3.85
N ASP A 289 -12.36 -9.68 4.22
CA ASP A 289 -12.54 -8.56 3.29
C ASP A 289 -11.20 -7.97 2.84
N LEU A 290 -10.26 -7.76 3.77
CA LEU A 290 -8.88 -7.37 3.49
C LEU A 290 -8.23 -8.36 2.49
N MET A 291 -8.25 -9.66 2.78
CA MET A 291 -7.66 -10.64 1.87
C MET A 291 -8.43 -10.82 0.55
N SER A 292 -9.70 -10.40 0.49
CA SER A 292 -10.47 -10.33 -0.75
C SER A 292 -10.15 -9.08 -1.59
N GLN A 293 -9.52 -8.05 -0.99
CA GLN A 293 -9.08 -6.83 -1.68
C GLN A 293 -7.68 -6.98 -2.30
N VAL A 294 -6.72 -7.62 -1.62
CA VAL A 294 -5.32 -7.68 -2.11
C VAL A 294 -5.20 -8.24 -3.55
N PRO A 295 -5.87 -9.35 -3.94
CA PRO A 295 -5.84 -9.82 -5.33
C PRO A 295 -6.44 -8.84 -6.35
N LYS A 296 -7.44 -8.03 -5.95
CA LYS A 296 -8.01 -6.98 -6.81
C LYS A 296 -6.98 -5.87 -7.04
N LEU A 297 -6.31 -5.42 -5.98
CA LEU A 297 -5.24 -4.42 -6.06
C LEU A 297 -4.07 -4.90 -6.94
N CYS A 298 -3.70 -6.19 -6.86
CA CYS A 298 -2.74 -6.80 -7.77
C CYS A 298 -3.17 -6.72 -9.25
N ASN A 299 -4.43 -7.02 -9.55
CA ASN A 299 -5.00 -6.90 -10.90
C ASN A 299 -5.03 -5.44 -11.39
N ASP A 300 -5.47 -4.52 -10.55
CA ASP A 300 -5.60 -3.10 -10.90
C ASP A 300 -4.22 -2.47 -11.17
N MET A 301 -3.22 -2.79 -10.35
CA MET A 301 -1.85 -2.33 -10.52
C MET A 301 -1.09 -3.02 -11.65
N MET A 302 -1.51 -4.22 -12.07
CA MET A 302 -1.01 -4.86 -13.30
C MET A 302 -1.53 -4.13 -14.55
N ASN A 303 -2.80 -3.71 -14.55
CA ASN A 303 -3.37 -2.90 -15.63
C ASN A 303 -2.78 -1.47 -15.65
N LEU A 304 -2.70 -0.82 -14.49
CA LEU A 304 -2.13 0.52 -14.33
C LEU A 304 -0.60 0.56 -14.54
N GLY A 305 0.09 -0.58 -14.44
CA GLY A 305 1.50 -0.73 -14.82
C GLY A 305 1.80 -0.46 -16.31
N ARG A 306 0.76 -0.23 -17.13
CA ARG A 306 0.84 0.20 -18.54
C ARG A 306 0.71 1.73 -18.72
N LEU A 307 0.72 2.51 -17.63
CA LEU A 307 0.71 3.97 -17.69
C LEU A 307 2.01 4.48 -18.34
N GLN A 308 1.89 5.08 -19.51
CA GLN A 308 2.98 5.68 -20.26
C GLN A 308 3.22 7.12 -19.81
N GLY A 309 4.48 7.58 -19.83
CA GLY A 309 4.87 8.97 -19.53
C GLY A 309 4.81 9.38 -18.05
N PHE A 310 4.58 8.47 -17.11
CA PHE A 310 4.69 8.79 -15.68
C PHE A 310 6.14 8.63 -15.20
N GLU A 311 6.73 9.72 -14.71
CA GLU A 311 8.07 9.70 -14.13
C GLU A 311 8.05 9.20 -12.68
N GLY A 312 8.48 7.95 -12.50
CA GLY A 312 8.67 7.34 -11.18
C GLY A 312 8.01 5.97 -11.05
N LYS A 313 8.16 5.36 -9.87
CA LYS A 313 7.62 4.03 -9.58
C LYS A 313 6.23 4.13 -8.98
N LEU A 314 5.21 3.67 -9.72
CA LEU A 314 3.81 3.61 -9.26
C LEU A 314 3.66 2.83 -7.95
N THR A 315 4.34 1.70 -7.81
CA THR A 315 4.34 0.88 -6.59
C THR A 315 5.08 1.51 -5.40
N SER A 316 5.70 2.68 -5.56
CA SER A 316 6.24 3.49 -4.46
C SER A 316 5.28 4.58 -3.97
N GLN A 317 4.13 4.78 -4.63
CA GLN A 317 3.16 5.84 -4.28
C GLN A 317 2.16 5.42 -3.19
N GLY A 318 2.34 4.25 -2.58
CA GLY A 318 1.41 3.64 -1.62
C GLY A 318 0.30 2.81 -2.28
N LYS A 319 -0.71 2.45 -1.49
CA LYS A 319 -1.90 1.72 -1.92
C LYS A 319 -2.71 2.55 -2.92
N LEU A 320 -3.14 1.94 -4.02
CA LEU A 320 -4.20 2.50 -4.88
C LEU A 320 -5.53 2.41 -4.12
N LEU A 321 -6.12 3.55 -3.79
CA LEU A 321 -7.35 3.65 -2.99
C LEU A 321 -8.60 3.71 -3.86
N GLN A 322 -8.53 4.39 -5.00
CA GLN A 322 -9.67 4.58 -5.89
C GLN A 322 -9.24 4.87 -7.34
N GLN A 323 -10.09 4.51 -8.30
CA GLN A 323 -9.89 4.83 -9.71
C GLN A 323 -11.22 5.09 -10.44
N GLU A 324 -11.32 6.21 -11.16
CA GLU A 324 -12.57 6.58 -11.84
C GLU A 324 -12.36 7.50 -13.04
N THR A 325 -13.34 7.56 -13.95
CA THR A 325 -13.37 8.47 -15.09
C THR A 325 -14.17 9.72 -14.75
N PHE A 326 -13.54 10.89 -14.88
CA PHE A 326 -14.16 12.20 -14.65
C PHE A 326 -14.09 13.05 -15.92
N PHE A 327 -15.02 13.99 -16.06
CA PHE A 327 -14.79 15.17 -16.89
C PHE A 327 -14.04 16.21 -16.06
N VAL A 328 -12.82 16.53 -16.47
CA VAL A 328 -11.91 17.42 -15.74
C VAL A 328 -11.75 18.72 -16.50
N THR A 329 -12.07 19.83 -15.84
CA THR A 329 -11.79 21.19 -16.31
C THR A 329 -10.61 21.74 -15.52
N GLU A 330 -9.56 22.12 -16.23
CA GLU A 330 -8.31 22.63 -15.65
C GLU A 330 -8.30 24.16 -15.72
N GLN A 331 -8.48 24.85 -14.59
CA GLN A 331 -8.32 26.30 -14.55
C GLN A 331 -6.83 26.63 -14.44
N ASP A 332 -6.27 27.12 -15.54
CA ASP A 332 -5.01 27.86 -15.58
C ASP A 332 -5.33 29.37 -15.68
N SER A 333 -4.42 30.22 -15.22
CA SER A 333 -4.69 31.60 -14.77
C SER A 333 -5.01 32.64 -15.86
N GLY A 334 -5.53 32.22 -17.02
CA GLY A 334 -5.91 33.14 -18.10
C GLY A 334 -6.68 32.56 -19.30
N VAL A 335 -7.04 31.27 -19.33
CA VAL A 335 -7.70 30.66 -20.50
C VAL A 335 -8.94 29.84 -20.12
N LEU A 336 -10.01 29.99 -20.91
CA LEU A 336 -11.22 29.17 -20.82
C LEU A 336 -10.94 27.71 -21.23
N SER A 337 -10.51 26.90 -20.26
CA SER A 337 -10.27 25.47 -20.50
C SER A 337 -11.55 24.69 -20.76
N ARG A 338 -11.52 23.89 -21.82
CA ARG A 338 -12.57 22.89 -22.11
C ARG A 338 -12.43 21.69 -21.16
N SER A 339 -13.55 21.14 -20.73
CA SER A 339 -13.58 19.88 -19.98
C SER A 339 -13.06 18.73 -20.85
N LYS A 340 -12.27 17.83 -20.25
CA LYS A 340 -11.69 16.66 -20.93
C LYS A 340 -11.96 15.41 -20.10
N GLU A 341 -12.31 14.32 -20.77
CA GLU A 341 -12.43 13.00 -20.13
C GLU A 341 -11.05 12.54 -19.64
N ARG A 342 -10.92 12.20 -18.36
CA ARG A 342 -9.68 11.72 -17.74
C ARG A 342 -9.98 10.53 -16.84
N ARG A 343 -9.12 9.51 -16.91
CA ARG A 343 -9.07 8.46 -15.88
C ARG A 343 -8.16 8.96 -14.77
N VAL A 344 -8.68 9.04 -13.55
CA VAL A 344 -8.00 9.57 -12.37
C VAL A 344 -7.76 8.42 -11.40
N PHE A 345 -6.54 8.36 -10.84
CA PHE A 345 -6.12 7.35 -9.87
C PHE A 345 -5.72 8.05 -8.57
N LEU A 346 -6.31 7.62 -7.45
CA LEU A 346 -6.02 8.10 -6.10
C LEU A 346 -5.16 7.08 -5.38
N PHE A 347 -3.93 7.45 -5.05
CA PHE A 347 -3.02 6.71 -4.18
C PHE A 347 -2.85 7.42 -2.83
N GLU A 348 -2.32 6.72 -1.83
CA GLU A 348 -1.98 7.32 -0.52
C GLU A 348 -1.05 8.54 -0.61
N GLN A 349 -0.17 8.63 -1.63
CA GLN A 349 0.80 9.73 -1.76
C GLN A 349 0.56 10.66 -2.96
N ILE A 350 -0.27 10.28 -3.94
CA ILE A 350 -0.42 11.05 -5.20
C ILE A 350 -1.77 10.82 -5.87
N ILE A 351 -2.30 11.85 -6.52
CA ILE A 351 -3.40 11.75 -7.49
C ILE A 351 -2.80 11.86 -8.89
N ILE A 352 -3.13 10.92 -9.77
CA ILE A 352 -2.65 10.88 -11.16
C ILE A 352 -3.81 11.05 -12.12
N PHE A 353 -3.69 12.01 -13.03
CA PHE A 353 -4.60 12.27 -14.14
C PHE A 353 -4.03 11.66 -15.43
N SER A 354 -4.82 10.85 -16.12
CA SER A 354 -4.43 10.20 -17.36
C SER A 354 -5.51 10.26 -18.45
N GLU A 355 -5.10 10.00 -19.68
CA GLU A 355 -5.95 9.84 -20.86
C GLU A 355 -5.97 8.38 -21.32
N LEU A 356 -7.12 7.90 -21.78
CA LEU A 356 -7.31 6.52 -22.23
C LEU A 356 -6.86 6.38 -23.70
N LEU A 357 -5.78 5.62 -23.94
CA LEU A 357 -5.12 5.53 -25.26
C LEU A 357 -5.86 4.67 -26.29
N ARG A 358 -6.59 3.63 -25.87
CA ARG A 358 -7.28 2.70 -26.78
C ARG A 358 -8.70 2.40 -26.28
N LYS A 359 -9.68 3.18 -26.75
CA LYS A 359 -11.11 2.89 -26.53
C LYS A 359 -11.48 1.62 -27.32
N GLY A 360 -11.86 0.55 -26.62
CA GLY A 360 -12.30 -0.72 -27.23
C GLY A 360 -11.35 -1.93 -27.10
N SER A 361 -10.16 -1.78 -26.52
CA SER A 361 -9.32 -2.94 -26.17
C SER A 361 -9.80 -3.62 -24.88
N SER A 362 -9.66 -4.94 -24.79
CA SER A 362 -9.82 -5.71 -23.53
C SER A 362 -8.81 -5.31 -22.45
N THR A 363 -7.72 -4.61 -22.83
CA THR A 363 -6.72 -4.10 -21.88
C THR A 363 -6.44 -2.62 -22.17
N PRO A 364 -7.07 -1.67 -21.45
CA PRO A 364 -6.89 -0.24 -21.68
C PRO A 364 -5.45 0.20 -21.35
N GLY A 365 -4.83 0.94 -22.26
CA GLY A 365 -3.58 1.67 -22.00
C GLY A 365 -3.88 3.10 -21.54
N TYR A 366 -3.02 3.65 -20.66
CA TYR A 366 -3.19 4.99 -20.11
C TYR A 366 -1.98 5.87 -20.44
N GLN A 367 -2.21 7.13 -20.80
CA GLN A 367 -1.18 8.14 -20.98
C GLN A 367 -1.23 9.13 -19.82
N PHE A 368 -0.12 9.27 -19.09
CA PHE A 368 0.04 10.30 -18.06
C PHE A 368 -0.19 11.71 -18.62
N LYS A 369 -0.82 12.58 -17.83
CA LYS A 369 -1.02 14.00 -18.17
C LYS A 369 -0.54 14.93 -17.06
N LYS A 370 -1.03 14.75 -15.82
CA LYS A 370 -0.66 15.55 -14.64
C LYS A 370 -0.78 14.73 -13.37
N SER A 371 -0.20 15.22 -12.28
CA SER A 371 -0.37 14.64 -10.95
C SER A 371 -0.24 15.67 -9.84
N ILE A 372 -0.95 15.46 -8.73
CA ILE A 372 -0.84 16.26 -7.49
C ILE A 372 -0.36 15.33 -6.39
N LYS A 373 0.79 15.60 -5.78
CA LYS A 373 1.23 14.88 -4.57
C LYS A 373 0.31 15.25 -3.41
N VAL A 374 -0.07 14.28 -2.59
CA VAL A 374 -0.97 14.49 -1.43
C VAL A 374 -0.39 15.52 -0.46
N SER A 375 0.95 15.69 -0.38
CA SER A 375 1.64 16.76 0.36
C SER A 375 1.25 18.20 -0.04
N PHE A 376 0.79 18.40 -1.28
CA PHE A 376 0.36 19.69 -1.81
C PHE A 376 -1.13 19.70 -2.17
N LEU A 377 -1.90 18.68 -1.80
CA LEU A 377 -3.29 18.57 -2.20
C LEU A 377 -4.20 19.50 -1.38
N GLY A 378 -5.03 20.27 -2.07
CA GLY A 378 -6.21 20.94 -1.51
C GLY A 378 -7.49 20.36 -2.11
N LEU A 379 -8.53 20.23 -1.28
CA LEU A 379 -9.86 19.78 -1.67
C LEU A 379 -10.89 20.87 -1.37
N GLU A 380 -11.80 21.08 -2.31
CA GLU A 380 -13.00 21.90 -2.17
C GLU A 380 -14.20 21.05 -2.60
N GLU A 381 -15.00 20.60 -1.63
CA GLU A 381 -16.10 19.65 -1.84
C GLU A 381 -17.28 20.28 -2.59
N HIS A 382 -17.63 21.53 -2.25
CA HIS A 382 -18.81 22.18 -2.78
C HIS A 382 -18.46 23.07 -3.97
N VAL A 383 -19.08 22.78 -5.12
CA VAL A 383 -19.05 23.66 -6.29
C VAL A 383 -20.47 24.17 -6.48
N GLU A 384 -20.63 25.50 -6.49
CA GLU A 384 -21.94 26.11 -6.66
C GLU A 384 -22.62 25.61 -7.95
N ASN A 385 -23.91 25.31 -7.85
CA ASN A 385 -24.78 24.87 -8.95
C ASN A 385 -24.52 23.47 -9.55
N ASP A 386 -23.60 22.64 -9.01
CA ASP A 386 -23.48 21.23 -9.44
C ASP A 386 -23.10 20.27 -8.29
N PRO A 387 -24.02 19.42 -7.80
CA PRO A 387 -23.76 18.50 -6.71
C PRO A 387 -22.79 17.37 -7.09
N CYS A 388 -22.57 17.09 -8.38
CA CYS A 388 -21.64 16.07 -8.88
C CYS A 388 -20.21 16.60 -9.10
N LYS A 389 -19.95 17.90 -8.89
CA LYS A 389 -18.62 18.51 -9.02
C LYS A 389 -17.91 18.68 -7.68
N PHE A 390 -16.58 18.59 -7.71
CA PHE A 390 -15.65 18.97 -6.64
C PHE A 390 -14.36 19.51 -7.26
N VAL A 391 -13.54 20.24 -6.51
CA VAL A 391 -12.28 20.82 -7.01
C VAL A 391 -11.08 20.27 -6.24
N LEU A 392 -10.05 19.88 -6.98
CA LEU A 392 -8.73 19.56 -6.47
C LEU A 392 -7.78 20.70 -6.85
N SER A 393 -6.97 21.16 -5.90
CA SER A 393 -6.01 22.25 -6.08
C SER A 393 -4.61 21.84 -5.63
N CYS A 394 -3.60 22.49 -6.19
CA CYS A 394 -2.21 22.32 -5.77
C CYS A 394 -1.79 23.51 -4.89
N ARG A 395 -1.62 23.28 -3.58
CA ARG A 395 -1.19 24.28 -2.59
C ARG A 395 0.17 24.84 -2.99
N GLY A 396 0.26 26.17 -3.16
CA GLY A 396 1.46 26.86 -3.66
C GLY A 396 1.48 27.05 -5.18
N SER A 397 0.47 26.59 -5.90
CA SER A 397 0.25 26.81 -7.35
C SER A 397 -1.10 27.50 -7.58
N ALA A 398 -1.29 28.08 -8.77
CA ALA A 398 -2.59 28.57 -9.22
C ALA A 398 -3.50 27.43 -9.76
N GLU A 399 -2.91 26.26 -10.06
CA GLU A 399 -3.58 25.12 -10.69
C GLU A 399 -4.79 24.61 -9.89
N ARG A 400 -5.93 24.58 -10.57
CA ARG A 400 -7.19 23.99 -10.08
C ARG A 400 -7.78 23.03 -11.11
N PHE A 401 -8.29 21.90 -10.62
CA PHE A 401 -8.94 20.87 -11.42
C PHE A 401 -10.36 20.68 -10.89
N THR A 402 -11.36 21.12 -11.65
CA THR A 402 -12.77 20.81 -11.37
C THR A 402 -13.09 19.43 -11.94
N LEU A 403 -13.40 18.47 -11.08
CA LEU A 403 -13.77 17.10 -11.45
C LEU A 403 -15.29 16.97 -11.40
N GLN A 404 -15.91 16.55 -12.51
CA GLN A 404 -17.32 16.21 -12.57
C GLN A 404 -17.50 14.69 -12.57
N ALA A 405 -18.09 14.16 -11.51
CA ALA A 405 -18.45 12.75 -11.36
C ALA A 405 -19.67 12.38 -12.21
N ALA A 406 -19.84 11.09 -12.50
CA ALA A 406 -21.04 10.60 -13.19
C ALA A 406 -22.32 10.66 -12.32
N ASN A 407 -22.17 10.64 -10.99
CA ASN A 407 -23.25 10.81 -10.02
C ASN A 407 -22.70 11.30 -8.66
N THR A 408 -23.60 11.65 -7.75
CA THR A 408 -23.29 12.13 -6.40
C THR A 408 -22.58 11.09 -5.53
N ASP A 409 -22.89 9.81 -5.71
CA ASP A 409 -22.40 8.74 -4.84
C ASP A 409 -20.91 8.50 -5.10
N ILE A 410 -20.50 8.50 -6.38
CA ILE A 410 -19.10 8.49 -6.80
C ILE A 410 -18.36 9.69 -6.22
N LYS A 411 -18.92 10.91 -6.33
CA LYS A 411 -18.31 12.09 -5.71
C LYS A 411 -18.11 11.88 -4.21
N GLN A 412 -19.13 11.45 -3.48
CA GLN A 412 -19.09 11.33 -2.02
C GLN A 412 -18.03 10.31 -1.57
N VAL A 413 -17.92 9.15 -2.23
CA VAL A 413 -16.83 8.19 -1.95
C VAL A 413 -15.44 8.79 -2.22
N TRP A 414 -15.28 9.54 -3.30
CA TRP A 414 -14.02 10.20 -3.64
C TRP A 414 -13.64 11.31 -2.66
N VAL A 415 -14.60 12.18 -2.31
CA VAL A 415 -14.44 13.24 -1.31
C VAL A 415 -14.07 12.63 0.03
N GLN A 416 -14.78 11.60 0.49
CA GLN A 416 -14.47 10.91 1.74
C GLN A 416 -13.03 10.38 1.76
N HIS A 417 -12.61 9.60 0.75
CA HIS A 417 -11.25 9.05 0.69
C HIS A 417 -10.16 10.13 0.65
N ILE A 418 -10.41 11.28 0.00
CA ILE A 418 -9.45 12.39 -0.05
C ILE A 418 -9.40 13.13 1.29
N THR A 419 -10.55 13.37 1.92
CA THR A 419 -10.63 13.96 3.27
C THR A 419 -9.90 13.09 4.28
N GLU A 420 -10.13 11.76 4.29
CA GLU A 420 -9.42 10.82 5.17
C GLU A 420 -7.88 10.88 4.98
N LEU A 421 -7.38 11.04 3.75
CA LEU A 421 -5.95 11.24 3.49
C LEU A 421 -5.41 12.59 3.98
N LEU A 422 -6.17 13.67 3.78
CA LEU A 422 -5.80 15.01 4.25
C LEU A 422 -5.81 15.10 5.78
N ASP A 423 -6.77 14.43 6.43
CA ASP A 423 -6.85 14.32 7.88
C ASP A 423 -5.69 13.49 8.44
N LEU A 424 -5.35 12.35 7.83
CA LEU A 424 -4.17 11.55 8.21
C LEU A 424 -2.87 12.37 8.10
N GLN A 425 -2.73 13.16 7.03
CA GLN A 425 -1.59 14.08 6.86
C GLN A 425 -1.59 15.19 7.93
N SER A 426 -2.73 15.84 8.17
CA SER A 426 -2.89 16.91 9.16
C SER A 426 -2.56 16.41 10.56
N ASN A 427 -3.10 15.25 10.94
CA ASN A 427 -2.83 14.58 12.22
C ASN A 427 -1.35 14.20 12.36
N PHE A 428 -0.69 13.75 11.29
CA PHE A 428 0.74 13.46 11.29
C PHE A 428 1.58 14.74 11.47
N LEU A 429 1.24 15.84 10.77
CA LEU A 429 1.94 17.12 10.93
C LEU A 429 1.75 17.71 12.34
N SER A 430 0.54 17.63 12.90
CA SER A 430 0.25 18.01 14.29
C SER A 430 1.06 17.16 15.28
N ALA A 431 1.19 15.85 15.03
CA ALA A 431 2.02 14.95 15.83
C ALA A 431 3.53 15.28 15.74
N LEU A 432 4.01 15.82 14.62
CA LEU A 432 5.39 16.30 14.49
C LEU A 432 5.62 17.63 15.20
N GLN A 433 4.60 18.51 15.26
CA GLN A 433 4.65 19.78 15.99
C GLN A 433 4.60 19.57 17.52
N SER A 434 3.79 18.61 17.99
CA SER A 434 3.68 18.24 19.42
C SER A 434 3.89 16.73 19.67
N PRO A 435 5.10 16.17 19.52
CA PRO A 435 5.33 14.73 19.67
C PRO A 435 5.00 14.17 21.06
N ILE A 436 5.22 14.97 22.11
CA ILE A 436 4.98 14.57 23.50
C ILE A 436 3.48 14.44 23.79
N GLU A 437 2.65 15.31 23.20
CA GLU A 437 1.19 15.28 23.40
C GLU A 437 0.58 14.12 22.64
N TYR A 438 0.97 13.94 21.37
CA TYR A 438 0.54 12.79 20.55
C TYR A 438 0.89 11.43 21.18
N GLN A 439 2.09 11.31 21.78
CA GLN A 439 2.45 10.10 22.53
C GLN A 439 1.61 9.93 23.80
N LYS A 440 1.36 11.01 24.57
CA LYS A 440 0.52 10.96 25.78
C LYS A 440 -0.92 10.54 25.48
N GLU A 441 -1.53 11.07 24.43
CA GLU A 441 -2.88 10.67 24.01
C GLU A 441 -2.93 9.18 23.66
N ARG A 442 -1.95 8.69 22.89
CA ARG A 442 -1.88 7.28 22.48
C ARG A 442 -1.55 6.32 23.63
N SER A 443 -0.74 6.74 24.60
CA SER A 443 -0.46 5.99 25.84
C SER A 443 -1.63 6.04 26.84
N GLY A 444 -2.38 7.14 26.88
CA GLY A 444 -3.55 7.31 27.73
C GLY A 444 -4.64 6.26 27.46
N SER A 445 -4.79 5.83 26.21
CA SER A 445 -5.74 4.77 25.81
C SER A 445 -5.37 3.35 26.27
N GLN A 446 -4.15 3.11 26.78
CA GLN A 446 -3.70 1.79 27.22
C GLN A 446 -3.41 1.68 28.73
N SER A 447 -3.72 2.71 29.53
CA SER A 447 -3.33 2.77 30.95
C SER A 447 -4.53 2.82 31.93
N LEU A 448 -5.52 1.92 31.77
CA LEU A 448 -6.62 1.75 32.73
C LEU A 448 -7.02 0.29 33.03
N THR A 449 -6.03 -0.58 33.29
CA THR A 449 -6.25 -1.88 33.96
C THR A 449 -5.18 -2.15 35.02
N ARG A 450 -5.27 -1.50 36.18
CA ARG A 450 -4.57 -1.95 37.40
C ARG A 450 -5.60 -2.42 38.42
N ASN A 451 -5.77 -3.75 38.50
CA ASN A 451 -6.68 -4.40 39.44
C ASN A 451 -6.42 -3.96 40.89
N SER A 452 -7.46 -3.53 41.57
CA SER A 452 -7.53 -3.44 43.03
C SER A 452 -8.64 -4.36 43.54
N SER A 453 -8.31 -5.63 43.74
CA SER A 453 -9.26 -6.68 44.15
C SER A 453 -8.91 -7.30 45.51
N SER A 454 -9.51 -6.78 46.58
CA SER A 454 -9.74 -7.49 47.83
C SER A 454 -10.76 -6.73 48.69
N GLY A 455 -11.94 -7.29 48.92
CA GLY A 455 -12.97 -6.72 49.79
C GLY A 455 -12.91 -7.26 51.23
N GLY A 456 -13.94 -6.99 52.03
CA GLY A 456 -14.21 -7.72 53.28
C GLY A 456 -14.00 -6.92 54.58
N ARG A 457 -15.10 -6.45 55.16
CA ARG A 457 -15.22 -5.60 56.37
C ARG A 457 -14.93 -6.30 57.72
N VAL A 458 -14.76 -5.45 58.75
CA VAL A 458 -14.97 -5.64 60.23
C VAL A 458 -13.89 -6.36 61.05
N GLY A 459 -13.48 -5.76 62.18
CA GLY A 459 -12.78 -6.44 63.29
C GLY A 459 -11.95 -5.50 64.18
N GLN A 460 -12.14 -5.53 65.50
CA GLN A 460 -11.64 -4.52 66.46
C GLN A 460 -10.42 -4.99 67.31
N ALA A 461 -9.65 -4.00 67.81
CA ALA A 461 -8.93 -3.97 69.10
C ALA A 461 -7.46 -4.45 69.25
N ASN A 462 -6.66 -3.55 69.85
CA ASN A 462 -5.46 -3.69 70.70
C ASN A 462 -4.18 -4.36 70.11
N SER A 463 -2.95 -3.89 70.35
CA SER A 463 -2.41 -3.05 71.45
C SER A 463 -1.24 -2.15 71.00
N ARG A 464 -1.06 -0.98 71.65
CA ARG A 464 0.20 -0.19 71.72
C ARG A 464 0.74 -0.25 73.16
N PRO A 465 2.05 -0.07 73.37
CA PRO A 465 2.60 1.20 73.90
C PRO A 465 3.88 1.60 73.13
N SER A 466 4.53 2.77 73.27
CA SER A 466 4.25 4.13 73.80
C SER A 466 5.25 5.05 73.05
N SER A 467 5.07 6.35 72.87
CA SER A 467 5.08 7.38 73.93
C SER A 467 4.67 8.78 73.38
N THR A 468 3.75 9.45 74.10
CA THR A 468 3.76 10.85 74.61
C THR A 468 4.48 11.98 73.81
N VAL A 469 4.01 13.24 73.68
CA VAL A 469 2.80 14.06 74.00
C VAL A 469 2.97 15.44 73.30
N SER A 470 2.05 16.40 73.17
CA SER A 470 0.57 16.53 73.05
C SER A 470 0.22 18.03 72.80
N LEU A 471 -1.06 18.36 72.56
CA LEU A 471 -1.66 19.73 72.44
C LEU A 471 -1.29 20.47 71.14
N GLY A 472 -2.17 21.13 70.36
CA GLY A 472 -3.60 21.52 70.48
C GLY A 472 -3.75 22.94 69.88
N ALA A 473 -4.83 23.40 69.23
CA ALA A 473 -6.12 22.81 68.86
C ALA A 473 -6.82 23.69 67.76
N GLU A 474 -7.99 23.24 67.29
CA GLU A 474 -9.10 24.00 66.66
C GLU A 474 -9.08 24.45 65.16
N LYS A 475 -10.31 24.47 64.61
CA LYS A 475 -10.83 24.99 63.32
C LYS A 475 -11.46 26.40 63.59
N PRO A 476 -12.01 27.23 62.64
CA PRO A 476 -12.72 26.85 61.40
C PRO A 476 -12.68 27.84 60.16
N SER A 477 -13.36 27.41 59.08
CA SER A 477 -14.25 28.19 58.15
C SER A 477 -13.81 29.35 57.21
N LEU A 478 -14.22 29.16 55.94
CA LEU A 478 -14.92 30.08 55.00
C LEU A 478 -14.21 31.23 54.21
N SER A 479 -14.35 31.10 52.88
CA SER A 479 -14.61 32.17 51.87
C SER A 479 -13.50 33.15 51.46
N GLY A 480 -13.65 33.76 50.28
CA GLY A 480 -13.09 35.10 49.99
C GLY A 480 -12.17 35.23 48.78
N ARG A 481 -12.57 36.07 47.81
CA ARG A 481 -11.83 36.48 46.60
C ARG A 481 -10.65 37.45 46.87
N SER A 482 -9.71 37.40 45.91
CA SER A 482 -8.95 38.52 45.27
C SER A 482 -7.74 39.23 45.91
N SER A 483 -6.79 39.53 45.00
CA SER A 483 -5.86 40.69 44.93
C SER A 483 -4.69 40.85 45.94
N THR A 484 -3.48 40.60 45.43
CA THR A 484 -2.23 41.43 45.41
C THR A 484 -2.22 42.85 46.07
N PRO A 485 -1.04 43.49 46.36
CA PRO A 485 0.37 43.02 46.40
C PRO A 485 1.27 43.61 47.56
N ILE A 486 2.61 43.40 47.47
CA ILE A 486 3.76 44.30 47.90
C ILE A 486 4.65 43.91 49.14
N LYS A 487 5.95 43.66 48.86
CA LYS A 487 7.24 43.76 49.63
C LYS A 487 7.39 43.04 51.01
N LEU A 488 8.41 42.19 51.27
CA LEU A 488 9.91 42.37 51.34
C LEU A 488 10.33 43.22 52.59
N THR A 489 11.28 42.85 53.48
CA THR A 489 12.54 42.04 53.36
C THR A 489 13.06 41.39 54.69
N THR A 490 14.00 40.42 54.57
CA THR A 490 15.16 40.08 55.49
C THR A 490 14.90 39.57 56.93
N SER A 491 15.70 38.69 57.57
CA SER A 491 17.03 38.04 57.32
C SER A 491 17.35 37.02 58.45
N SER A 492 18.30 36.06 58.41
CA SER A 492 18.99 35.27 57.35
C SER A 492 20.07 34.33 57.98
N SER A 493 20.15 33.03 57.64
CA SER A 493 21.34 32.18 57.94
C SER A 493 21.44 30.89 57.09
N GLY A 494 22.68 30.48 56.75
CA GLY A 494 23.03 29.13 56.28
C GLY A 494 23.00 28.88 54.74
N PRO A 495 23.94 28.11 54.14
CA PRO A 495 24.28 28.29 52.72
C PRO A 495 24.18 27.05 51.79
N CYS A 496 23.65 27.26 50.58
CA CYS A 496 24.00 26.50 49.37
C CYS A 496 23.79 27.40 48.13
N HIS A 497 24.61 27.22 47.10
CA HIS A 497 24.71 28.15 45.96
C HIS A 497 23.78 27.73 44.82
N ASP A 498 22.74 28.54 44.53
CA ASP A 498 21.77 28.24 43.47
C ASP A 498 21.27 29.51 42.74
N ARG A 499 21.63 29.62 41.45
CA ARG A 499 21.18 30.57 40.39
C ARG A 499 22.12 30.38 39.18
N TYR A 500 21.67 30.36 37.92
CA TYR A 500 20.51 31.03 37.34
C TYR A 500 19.69 30.12 36.39
N HIS A 501 18.49 29.72 36.80
CA HIS A 501 17.39 29.53 35.84
C HIS A 501 16.54 30.80 35.85
N ARG A 502 16.45 31.50 34.71
CA ARG A 502 15.52 32.62 34.54
C ARG A 502 14.48 32.27 33.50
N GLN A 503 13.26 32.07 33.98
CA GLN A 503 12.06 31.83 33.20
C GLN A 503 11.75 33.05 32.32
N PHE A 504 11.49 32.81 31.04
CA PHE A 504 10.85 33.77 30.14
C PHE A 504 9.38 33.36 30.02
N ASP A 505 8.50 34.02 30.77
CA ASP A 505 7.06 33.86 30.60
C ASP A 505 6.53 34.75 29.47
N GLY A 506 5.84 34.13 28.52
CA GLY A 506 4.65 34.69 27.87
C GLY A 506 4.76 36.02 27.13
N VAL A 507 5.28 36.01 25.90
CA VAL A 507 4.71 36.80 24.80
C VAL A 507 4.47 35.85 23.63
N GLY A 508 3.26 35.85 23.07
CA GLY A 508 2.90 34.97 21.97
C GLY A 508 3.41 35.46 20.60
N CYS A 509 3.01 34.72 19.57
CA CYS A 509 3.14 35.01 18.13
C CYS A 509 4.46 34.59 17.44
N ASN A 510 4.28 33.63 16.52
CA ASN A 510 5.03 33.37 15.29
C ASN A 510 6.31 32.52 15.38
N GLY A 511 6.32 31.45 14.57
CA GLY A 511 7.41 30.47 14.51
C GLY A 511 8.67 31.03 13.85
N THR A 512 9.63 31.43 14.67
CA THR A 512 11.00 31.77 14.26
C THR A 512 11.98 30.85 14.98
N SER A 513 12.79 30.10 14.22
CA SER A 513 13.83 29.27 14.81
C SER A 513 14.84 30.13 15.58
N SER A 514 15.12 29.76 16.83
CA SER A 514 16.11 30.47 17.63
C SER A 514 17.51 30.29 17.06
N SER A 515 18.11 31.37 16.57
CA SER A 515 19.51 31.40 16.14
C SER A 515 20.41 31.84 17.31
N LEU A 516 21.54 31.14 17.49
CA LEU A 516 22.55 31.44 18.50
C LEU A 516 23.92 31.70 17.84
N MET A 517 24.78 32.43 18.55
CA MET A 517 26.17 32.67 18.12
C MET A 517 27.09 31.62 18.75
N VAL A 518 28.02 31.10 17.97
CA VAL A 518 29.10 30.24 18.44
C VAL A 518 30.12 31.07 19.20
N THR A 519 30.33 30.77 20.48
CA THR A 519 31.18 31.56 21.40
C THR A 519 32.62 31.06 21.45
N GLN A 520 32.88 29.83 20.99
CA GLN A 520 34.20 29.17 20.98
C GLN A 520 34.29 28.22 19.78
N ASP A 521 35.48 28.08 19.20
CA ASP A 521 35.73 27.09 18.15
C ASP A 521 35.47 25.66 18.66
N TYR A 522 34.86 24.83 17.83
CA TYR A 522 34.62 23.42 18.11
C TYR A 522 34.91 22.56 16.89
N ASN A 523 35.55 21.41 17.13
CA ASN A 523 35.82 20.41 16.11
C ASN A 523 35.00 19.15 16.42
N ALA A 524 34.33 18.60 15.41
CA ALA A 524 33.54 17.39 15.53
C ALA A 524 34.42 16.21 15.99
N LEU A 525 33.98 15.51 17.03
CA LEU A 525 34.64 14.31 17.56
C LEU A 525 33.95 13.02 17.12
N LYS A 526 32.75 13.13 16.53
CA LYS A 526 31.93 12.01 16.02
C LYS A 526 31.31 12.35 14.67
N GLU A 527 30.93 11.33 13.91
CA GLU A 527 30.32 11.45 12.58
C GLU A 527 29.00 12.24 12.55
N ASN A 528 28.33 12.38 13.69
CA ASN A 528 27.08 13.14 13.85
C ASN A 528 27.28 14.57 14.40
N GLU A 529 28.52 15.00 14.64
CA GLU A 529 28.87 16.35 15.12
C GLU A 529 29.40 17.19 13.95
N ILE A 530 29.30 18.52 14.05
CA ILE A 530 29.89 19.44 13.04
C ILE A 530 30.93 20.35 13.67
N CYS A 531 31.98 20.69 12.91
CA CYS A 531 32.90 21.75 13.31
C CYS A 531 32.20 23.11 13.16
N VAL A 532 32.42 24.01 14.10
CA VAL A 532 31.92 25.40 14.05
C VAL A 532 33.00 26.35 14.56
N THR A 533 33.02 27.58 14.05
CA THR A 533 34.01 28.60 14.44
C THR A 533 33.38 29.74 15.22
N GLN A 534 34.15 30.33 16.13
CA GLN A 534 33.73 31.44 16.98
C GLN A 534 33.24 32.62 16.12
N GLY A 535 32.04 33.12 16.42
CA GLY A 535 31.35 34.16 15.68
C GLY A 535 30.38 33.67 14.61
N GLU A 536 30.37 32.37 14.26
CA GLU A 536 29.33 31.81 13.39
C GLU A 536 27.94 31.92 14.03
N THR A 537 26.91 32.11 13.21
CA THR A 537 25.51 32.03 13.64
C THR A 537 24.92 30.70 13.19
N VAL A 538 24.36 29.95 14.14
CA VAL A 538 23.77 28.63 13.91
C VAL A 538 22.31 28.61 14.36
N GLN A 539 21.48 27.87 13.63
CA GLN A 539 20.04 27.76 13.88
C GLN A 539 19.76 26.50 14.70
N ILE A 540 19.11 26.63 15.85
CA ILE A 540 18.77 25.46 16.70
C ILE A 540 17.61 24.67 16.08
N LEU A 541 17.84 23.38 15.86
CA LEU A 541 16.83 22.43 15.41
C LEU A 541 16.30 21.56 16.56
N ALA A 542 17.18 21.09 17.46
CA ALA A 542 16.82 20.29 18.63
C ALA A 542 17.86 20.38 19.75
N THR A 543 17.53 19.83 20.93
CA THR A 543 18.44 19.71 22.09
C THR A 543 18.27 18.33 22.72
N ASN A 544 19.34 17.73 23.24
CA ASN A 544 19.28 16.41 23.91
C ASN A 544 19.50 16.50 25.44
N GLN A 545 19.30 15.39 26.15
CA GLN A 545 19.48 15.29 27.61
C GLN A 545 20.94 15.44 28.08
N GLN A 546 21.92 15.44 27.16
CA GLN A 546 23.34 15.60 27.43
C GLN A 546 23.82 17.04 27.19
N ASN A 547 22.89 17.99 27.04
CA ASN A 547 23.17 19.40 26.73
C ASN A 547 23.94 19.61 25.40
N MET A 548 23.71 18.73 24.42
CA MET A 548 24.09 18.95 23.02
C MET A 548 22.91 19.55 22.27
N TYR A 549 23.19 20.39 21.28
CA TYR A 549 22.24 21.03 20.39
C TYR A 549 22.45 20.52 18.97
N LEU A 550 21.39 20.07 18.31
CA LEU A 550 21.37 19.81 16.88
C LEU A 550 21.18 21.16 16.19
N VAL A 551 22.14 21.55 15.37
CA VAL A 551 22.14 22.87 14.73
C VAL A 551 22.33 22.77 13.23
N TYR A 552 21.69 23.69 12.51
CA TYR A 552 21.98 23.96 11.11
C TYR A 552 22.97 25.13 11.02
N ARG A 553 24.13 24.89 10.40
CA ARG A 553 25.09 25.93 10.02
C ARG A 553 24.94 26.19 8.52
N PRO A 554 24.60 27.43 8.09
CA PRO A 554 24.54 27.79 6.68
C PRO A 554 25.94 27.71 6.03
N ALA A 555 25.98 27.68 4.70
CA ALA A 555 27.24 27.68 3.96
C ALA A 555 27.98 29.01 4.14
N ASN A 556 29.31 28.96 4.26
CA ASN A 556 30.17 30.14 4.30
C ASN A 556 31.41 29.94 3.40
N SER A 557 32.35 30.88 3.44
CA SER A 557 33.56 30.85 2.59
C SER A 557 34.56 29.74 2.95
N GLN A 558 34.40 29.07 4.09
CA GLN A 558 35.30 28.02 4.58
C GLN A 558 34.66 26.63 4.59
N SER A 559 33.33 26.53 4.54
CA SER A 559 32.61 25.26 4.67
C SER A 559 31.22 25.27 4.00
N PRO A 560 30.78 24.13 3.42
CA PRO A 560 29.41 23.98 2.95
C PRO A 560 28.40 24.02 4.12
N ALA A 561 27.11 24.21 3.79
CA ALA A 561 26.04 24.10 4.77
C ALA A 561 26.04 22.68 5.38
N ALA A 562 25.88 22.60 6.70
CA ALA A 562 25.96 21.34 7.43
C ALA A 562 24.96 21.33 8.60
N GLU A 563 24.47 20.13 8.93
CA GLU A 563 23.64 19.88 10.09
C GLU A 563 24.35 18.86 10.99
N GLY A 564 24.37 19.10 12.29
CA GLY A 564 24.91 18.16 13.26
C GLY A 564 24.92 18.68 14.68
N TRP A 565 25.41 17.85 15.59
CA TRP A 565 25.42 18.15 17.02
C TRP A 565 26.62 19.00 17.42
N VAL A 566 26.40 19.98 18.30
CA VAL A 566 27.43 20.77 18.99
C VAL A 566 27.12 20.89 20.49
N PRO A 567 28.11 21.06 21.38
CA PRO A 567 27.87 21.24 22.81
C PRO A 567 27.16 22.57 23.13
N GLY A 568 26.25 22.58 24.11
CA GLY A 568 25.54 23.79 24.50
C GLY A 568 26.41 24.91 25.09
N HIS A 569 27.57 24.56 25.66
CA HIS A 569 28.47 25.53 26.29
C HIS A 569 29.24 26.41 25.28
N ILE A 570 29.31 26.01 24.01
CA ILE A 570 29.90 26.83 22.93
C ILE A 570 28.87 27.74 22.24
N LEU A 571 27.63 27.80 22.73
CA LEU A 571 26.55 28.61 22.15
C LEU A 571 26.13 29.73 23.10
N GLY A 572 25.95 30.93 22.56
CA GLY A 572 25.57 32.13 23.30
C GLY A 572 24.47 32.93 22.60
N PRO A 573 23.74 33.77 23.34
CA PRO A 573 22.74 34.66 22.76
C PRO A 573 23.41 35.69 21.83
N LEU A 574 22.74 36.00 20.72
CA LEU A 574 23.19 37.04 19.78
C LEU A 574 23.26 38.40 20.49
N ALA A 575 24.46 38.97 20.57
CA ALA A 575 24.66 40.28 21.19
C ALA A 575 23.93 41.37 20.38
N LYS A 576 23.07 42.16 21.04
CA LYS A 576 22.42 43.31 20.40
C LYS A 576 23.45 44.44 20.21
N PRO A 577 23.54 45.06 19.02
CA PRO A 577 24.38 46.24 18.85
C PRO A 577 23.84 47.40 19.69
N LEU A 578 24.73 48.10 20.38
CA LEU A 578 24.44 49.40 21.00
C LEU A 578 24.25 50.43 19.88
N ILE A 579 23.05 50.99 19.79
CA ILE A 579 22.76 52.15 18.94
C ILE A 579 22.83 53.37 19.85
N ASP A 580 23.85 54.20 19.68
CA ASP A 580 23.92 55.52 20.32
C ASP A 580 22.83 56.41 19.71
N THR A 581 21.94 56.90 20.57
CA THR A 581 20.80 57.74 20.17
C THR A 581 21.14 59.21 20.37
N THR A 582 21.56 59.89 19.29
CA THR A 582 21.45 61.36 19.20
C THR A 582 20.40 61.70 18.15
N ALA A 583 19.33 62.36 18.61
CA ALA A 583 18.09 62.53 17.86
C ALA A 583 18.07 63.76 16.93
N ASP A 584 17.10 63.71 16.03
CA ASP A 584 16.71 64.71 15.04
C ASP A 584 16.72 66.18 15.51
N SER A 585 17.09 67.07 14.58
CA SER A 585 16.35 68.33 14.40
C SER A 585 16.60 68.96 13.02
N ASN A 586 15.67 68.77 12.08
CA ASN A 586 14.68 69.81 11.77
C ASN A 586 13.77 69.45 10.59
N ILE A 587 12.50 69.81 10.75
CA ILE A 587 11.49 69.86 9.70
C ILE A 587 11.55 71.23 9.03
N LYS A 588 11.67 71.28 7.70
CA LYS A 588 10.84 72.15 6.84
C LYS A 588 10.95 71.77 5.36
#